data_AF-A0A4U9HHE1-F1
#
_entry.id   AF-A0A4U9HHE1-F1
#
_cell.length_a   1.000
_cell.length_b   1.000
_cell.length_c   1.000
_cell.angle_alpha   90.00
_cell.angle_beta   90.00
_cell.angle_gamma   90.00
#
_symmetry.space_group_name_H-M   'P 1'
#
loop_
_entity.id
_entity.type
_entity.pdbx_description
1 polymer ?
#
loop_
_entity_poly.entity_id
_entity_poly.type
_entity_poly.pdbx_seq_one_letter_code
_entity_poly.pdbx_strand_id
1 'polypeptide(L)'
;MTGAQRVLAAIDARMGEVYWGQFERQPDGQWLESEGEAVLSPEQALARAQRLQGDWAQAGTGWQTYPELVAGAPITLHDGQMLLPQAEDMLPLALHAWRQGKACRVEQAEPTYLRNEVTWKKLPGRE
;
A
#
# COMPACT_ATOMS: atom_id res chain seq x y z
N MET A 1 -0.79 12.44 -15.36
CA MET A 1 -1.70 11.96 -14.30
C MET A 1 -2.66 10.94 -14.92
N THR A 2 -2.75 9.74 -14.35
CA THR A 2 -3.55 8.62 -14.88
C THR A 2 -5.07 8.80 -14.72
N GLY A 3 -5.52 9.79 -13.95
CA GLY A 3 -6.95 10.06 -13.71
C GLY A 3 -7.62 9.06 -12.75
N ALA A 4 -6.88 8.08 -12.22
CA ALA A 4 -7.39 7.06 -11.32
C ALA A 4 -8.01 7.68 -10.05
N GLN A 5 -9.18 7.15 -9.65
CA GLN A 5 -9.87 7.54 -8.41
C GLN A 5 -9.71 6.49 -7.30
N ARG A 6 -9.29 5.27 -7.65
CA ARG A 6 -9.08 4.16 -6.72
C ARG A 6 -7.78 3.47 -7.08
N VAL A 7 -6.92 3.25 -6.09
CA VAL A 7 -5.57 2.72 -6.28
C VAL A 7 -5.31 1.61 -5.27
N LEU A 8 -4.81 0.47 -5.76
CA LEU A 8 -4.19 -0.57 -4.95
C LEU A 8 -2.67 -0.43 -5.05
N ALA A 9 -2.07 0.04 -3.96
CA ALA A 9 -0.63 0.13 -3.84
C ALA A 9 -0.09 -1.18 -3.26
N ALA A 10 0.88 -1.79 -3.93
CA ALA A 10 1.59 -2.96 -3.42
C ALA A 10 3.10 -2.77 -3.61
N ILE A 11 3.87 -2.83 -2.52
CA ILE A 11 5.35 -2.77 -2.55
C ILE A 11 5.87 -4.11 -2.06
N ASP A 12 6.81 -4.73 -2.79
CA ASP A 12 7.49 -5.95 -2.34
C ASP A 12 8.18 -5.70 -0.98
N ALA A 13 7.68 -6.36 0.07
CA ALA A 13 8.18 -6.23 1.43
C ALA A 13 9.32 -7.23 1.74
N ARG A 14 9.77 -7.97 0.74
CA ARG A 14 10.66 -9.14 0.84
C ARG A 14 10.00 -10.27 1.62
N MET A 15 10.72 -11.40 1.72
CA MET A 15 10.31 -12.57 2.52
C MET A 15 8.94 -13.16 2.15
N GLY A 16 8.48 -12.98 0.91
CA GLY A 16 7.20 -13.55 0.47
C GLY A 16 5.99 -12.69 0.81
N GLU A 17 6.16 -11.40 1.12
CA GLU A 17 5.10 -10.50 1.57
C GLU A 17 5.09 -9.18 0.78
N VAL A 18 3.98 -8.45 0.86
CA VAL A 18 3.80 -7.12 0.29
C VAL A 18 3.33 -6.13 1.34
N TYR A 19 3.83 -4.90 1.26
CA TYR A 19 3.13 -3.75 1.85
C TYR A 19 1.94 -3.44 0.96
N TRP A 20 0.75 -3.47 1.54
CA TRP A 20 -0.52 -3.30 0.85
C TRP A 20 -1.24 -2.05 1.37
N GLY A 21 -1.69 -1.22 0.43
CA GLY A 21 -2.51 -0.05 0.71
C GLY A 21 -3.65 0.07 -0.29
N GLN A 22 -4.82 0.48 0.21
CA GLN A 22 -6.02 0.68 -0.59
C GLN A 22 -6.48 2.13 -0.43
N PHE A 23 -6.44 2.89 -1.53
CA PHE A 23 -6.68 4.33 -1.51
C PHE A 23 -7.80 4.74 -2.44
N GLU A 24 -8.67 5.61 -1.96
CA GLU A 24 -9.74 6.23 -2.75
C GLU A 24 -9.66 7.75 -2.69
N ARG A 25 -9.73 8.37 -3.86
CA ARG A 25 -9.65 9.82 -3.99
C ARG A 25 -10.97 10.48 -3.62
N GLN A 26 -10.90 11.45 -2.73
CA GLN A 26 -12.03 12.23 -2.26
C GLN A 26 -12.30 13.43 -3.19
N PRO A 27 -13.52 14.01 -3.15
CA PRO A 27 -13.88 15.16 -3.98
C PRO A 27 -12.99 16.40 -3.79
N ASP A 28 -12.43 16.57 -2.58
CA ASP A 28 -11.49 17.64 -2.25
C ASP A 28 -10.04 17.36 -2.69
N GLY A 29 -9.82 16.21 -3.34
CA GLY A 29 -8.53 15.79 -3.88
C GLY A 29 -7.65 15.03 -2.90
N GLN A 30 -8.08 14.81 -1.65
CA GLN A 30 -7.36 13.97 -0.70
C GLN A 30 -7.48 12.49 -1.06
N TRP A 31 -6.56 11.67 -0.55
CA TRP A 31 -6.65 10.22 -0.64
C TRP A 31 -7.00 9.66 0.73
N LEU A 32 -8.09 8.88 0.78
CA LEU A 32 -8.52 8.18 1.98
C LEU A 32 -8.11 6.72 1.87
N GLU A 33 -7.50 6.22 2.92
CA GLU A 33 -7.25 4.80 3.10
C GLU A 33 -8.52 4.08 3.56
N SER A 34 -8.88 2.99 2.87
CA SER A 34 -10.15 2.28 3.14
C SER A 34 -10.03 1.14 4.15
N GLU A 35 -8.88 0.44 4.21
CA GLU A 35 -8.73 -0.77 5.05
C GLU A 35 -7.39 -0.86 5.82
N GLY A 36 -6.72 0.27 5.99
CA GLY A 36 -5.45 0.34 6.73
C GLY A 36 -4.26 -0.28 6.00
N GLU A 37 -3.09 0.31 6.20
CA GLU A 37 -1.85 -0.20 5.63
C GLU A 37 -1.50 -1.52 6.33
N ALA A 38 -1.04 -2.50 5.55
CA ALA A 38 -0.70 -3.81 6.11
C ALA A 38 0.50 -4.45 5.42
N VAL A 39 1.18 -5.35 6.13
CA VAL A 39 2.07 -6.34 5.52
C VAL A 39 1.28 -7.62 5.35
N LEU A 40 1.15 -8.11 4.12
CA LEU A 40 0.32 -9.27 3.79
C LEU A 40 1.12 -10.29 2.98
N SER A 41 0.86 -11.58 3.18
CA SER A 41 1.20 -12.58 2.18
C SER A 41 0.34 -12.38 0.91
N PRO A 42 0.76 -12.90 -0.26
CA PRO A 42 -0.05 -12.85 -1.47
C PRO A 42 -1.46 -13.44 -1.31
N GLU A 43 -1.60 -14.52 -0.54
CA GLU A 43 -2.90 -15.14 -0.23
C GLU A 43 -3.80 -14.20 0.60
N GLN A 44 -3.24 -13.53 1.60
CA GLN A 44 -3.99 -12.57 2.41
C GLN A 44 -4.39 -11.33 1.60
N ALA A 45 -3.50 -10.83 0.74
CA ALA A 45 -3.79 -9.72 -0.16
C ALA A 45 -4.93 -10.10 -1.13
N LEU A 46 -4.89 -11.32 -1.69
CA LEU A 46 -5.95 -11.83 -2.55
C LEU A 46 -7.29 -11.94 -1.81
N ALA A 47 -7.30 -12.44 -0.58
CA ALA A 47 -8.51 -12.49 0.24
C ALA A 47 -9.09 -11.08 0.51
N ARG A 48 -8.23 -10.06 0.64
CA ARG A 48 -8.70 -8.66 0.69
C ARG A 48 -9.30 -8.23 -0.64
N ALA A 49 -8.59 -8.46 -1.74
CA ALA A 49 -9.02 -8.07 -3.07
C ALA A 49 -10.36 -8.69 -3.49
N GLN A 50 -10.67 -9.91 -3.06
CA GLN A 50 -11.95 -10.59 -3.34
C GLN A 50 -13.17 -9.85 -2.78
N ARG A 51 -13.00 -8.99 -1.77
CA ARG A 51 -14.08 -8.16 -1.21
C ARG A 51 -14.25 -6.83 -1.94
N LEU A 52 -13.34 -6.49 -2.85
CA LEU A 52 -13.37 -5.26 -3.63
C LEU A 52 -14.16 -5.42 -4.92
N GLN A 53 -14.64 -4.32 -5.48
CA GLN A 53 -15.37 -4.30 -6.74
C GLN A 53 -14.99 -3.09 -7.61
N GLY A 54 -15.24 -3.21 -8.91
CA GLY A 54 -15.09 -2.13 -9.89
C GLY A 54 -13.66 -1.89 -10.36
N ASP A 55 -13.41 -0.71 -10.90
CA ASP A 55 -12.11 -0.31 -11.46
C ASP A 55 -11.12 0.24 -10.44
N TRP A 56 -9.91 -0.31 -10.49
CA TRP A 56 -8.76 0.06 -9.66
C TRP A 56 -7.51 0.22 -10.53
N ALA A 57 -6.64 1.16 -10.18
CA ALA A 57 -5.30 1.21 -10.74
C ALA A 57 -4.29 0.54 -9.80
N GLN A 58 -3.28 -0.15 -10.36
CA GLN A 58 -2.16 -0.67 -9.57
C GLN A 58 -0.99 0.32 -9.50
N ALA A 59 -0.28 0.33 -8.37
CA ALA A 59 1.00 1.02 -8.23
C ALA A 59 1.95 0.23 -7.33
N GLY A 60 3.26 0.28 -7.62
CA GLY A 60 4.32 -0.28 -6.79
C GLY A 60 4.92 -1.59 -7.30
N THR A 61 6.05 -1.98 -6.69
CA THR A 61 6.87 -3.14 -7.09
C THR A 61 6.24 -4.50 -6.76
N GLY A 62 5.28 -4.55 -5.84
CA GLY A 62 4.62 -5.79 -5.42
C GLY A 62 3.93 -6.50 -6.58
N TRP A 63 3.36 -5.73 -7.52
CA TRP A 63 2.67 -6.25 -8.69
C TRP A 63 3.56 -6.98 -9.70
N GLN A 64 4.84 -6.61 -9.79
CA GLN A 64 5.82 -7.31 -10.62
C GLN A 64 6.26 -8.63 -9.99
N THR A 65 6.26 -8.67 -8.65
CA THR A 65 6.75 -9.82 -7.87
C THR A 65 5.65 -10.87 -7.69
N TYR A 66 4.41 -10.40 -7.50
CA TYR A 66 3.22 -11.20 -7.21
C TYR A 66 2.08 -10.76 -8.13
N PRO A 67 2.05 -11.19 -9.41
CA PRO A 67 0.96 -10.84 -10.33
C PRO A 67 -0.41 -11.42 -9.90
N GLU A 68 -0.42 -12.41 -9.01
CA GLU A 68 -1.61 -13.11 -8.53
C GLU A 68 -2.37 -12.41 -7.40
N LEU A 69 -1.91 -11.25 -6.92
CA LEU A 69 -2.50 -10.53 -5.76
C LEU A 69 -4.00 -10.24 -5.88
N VAL A 70 -4.56 -10.27 -7.09
CA VAL A 70 -5.99 -10.04 -7.36
C VAL A 70 -6.61 -11.10 -8.28
N ALA A 71 -5.94 -12.24 -8.46
CA ALA A 71 -6.39 -13.28 -9.37
C ALA A 71 -7.81 -13.78 -9.03
N GLY A 72 -8.77 -13.52 -9.92
CA GLY A 72 -10.17 -13.92 -9.72
C GLY A 72 -10.96 -13.02 -8.76
N ALA A 73 -10.38 -11.91 -8.27
CA ALA A 73 -11.13 -10.88 -7.57
C ALA A 73 -12.11 -10.17 -8.54
N PRO A 74 -13.30 -9.72 -8.08
CA PRO A 74 -14.29 -9.08 -8.94
C PRO A 74 -13.98 -7.60 -9.21
N ILE A 75 -12.73 -7.32 -9.61
CA ILE A 75 -12.22 -5.99 -9.95
C ILE A 75 -11.61 -5.97 -11.35
N THR A 76 -11.61 -4.79 -11.98
CA THR A 76 -10.79 -4.51 -13.15
C THR A 76 -9.54 -3.77 -12.69
N LEU A 77 -8.36 -4.35 -12.93
CA LEU A 77 -7.09 -3.73 -12.59
C LEU A 77 -6.47 -3.07 -13.83
N HIS A 78 -6.18 -1.78 -13.73
CA HIS A 78 -5.53 -0.98 -14.75
C HIS A 78 -4.08 -0.69 -14.37
N ASP A 79 -3.17 -0.70 -15.34
CA ASP A 79 -1.78 -0.31 -15.06
C ASP A 79 -1.69 1.18 -14.74
N GLY A 80 -1.29 1.51 -13.50
CA GLY A 80 -1.09 2.88 -13.05
C GLY A 80 0.24 3.48 -13.49
N GLN A 81 1.11 2.74 -14.19
CA GLN A 81 2.40 3.19 -14.72
C GLN A 81 3.35 3.77 -13.67
N MET A 82 3.17 3.37 -12.40
CA MET A 82 3.95 3.86 -11.27
C MET A 82 4.58 2.69 -10.51
N LEU A 83 5.90 2.60 -10.58
CA LEU A 83 6.66 1.54 -9.93
C LEU A 83 7.17 1.95 -8.54
N LEU A 84 7.59 3.20 -8.38
CA LEU A 84 8.21 3.73 -7.16
C LEU A 84 7.55 5.06 -6.77
N PRO A 85 7.52 5.39 -5.46
CA PRO A 85 7.09 6.72 -5.01
C PRO A 85 7.95 7.83 -5.63
N GLN A 86 7.33 8.95 -5.96
CA GLN A 86 8.04 10.14 -6.44
C GLN A 86 7.91 11.27 -5.42
N ALA A 87 8.99 12.02 -5.23
CA ALA A 87 9.03 13.10 -4.26
C ALA A 87 8.01 14.21 -4.58
N GLU A 88 7.73 14.46 -5.87
CA GLU A 88 6.73 15.44 -6.29
C GLU A 88 5.32 15.08 -5.83
N ASP A 89 4.98 13.79 -5.79
CA ASP A 89 3.67 13.30 -5.33
C ASP A 89 3.51 13.36 -3.81
N MET A 90 4.62 13.48 -3.06
CA MET A 90 4.57 13.69 -1.61
C MET A 90 4.17 15.13 -1.25
N LEU A 91 4.43 16.11 -2.12
CA LEU A 91 4.22 17.53 -1.81
C LEU A 91 2.75 17.89 -1.53
N PRO A 92 1.75 17.43 -2.33
CA PRO A 92 0.34 17.69 -2.01
C PRO A 92 -0.07 17.13 -0.65
N LEU A 93 0.40 15.94 -0.29
CA LEU A 93 0.13 15.31 1.01
C LEU A 93 0.77 16.10 2.15
N ALA A 94 2.02 16.51 1.99
CA ALA A 94 2.74 17.31 2.98
C ALA A 94 2.11 18.70 3.17
N LEU A 95 1.71 19.38 2.10
CA LEU A 95 1.04 20.69 2.16
C LEU A 95 -0.31 20.59 2.86
N HIS A 96 -1.04 19.50 2.61
CA HIS A 96 -2.30 19.23 3.28
C HIS A 96 -2.10 19.02 4.79
N ALA A 97 -1.13 18.19 5.18
CA ALA A 97 -0.78 17.97 6.59
C ALA A 97 -0.30 19.27 7.28
N TRP A 98 0.50 20.08 6.58
CA TRP A 98 0.98 21.38 7.07
C TRP A 98 -0.18 22.34 7.38
N ARG A 99 -1.15 22.46 6.47
CA ARG A 99 -2.34 23.30 6.67
C ARG A 99 -3.21 22.85 7.85
N GLN A 100 -3.14 21.58 8.22
CA GLN A 100 -3.81 21.03 9.41
C GLN A 100 -2.98 21.16 10.70
N GLY A 101 -1.79 21.77 10.64
CA GLY A 101 -0.91 21.90 11.81
C GLY A 101 -0.28 20.57 12.27
N LYS A 102 -0.19 19.56 11.38
CA LYS A 102 0.35 18.22 11.69
C LYS A 102 1.88 18.14 11.61
N ALA A 103 2.59 19.27 11.57
CA ALA A 103 4.04 19.27 11.59
C ALA A 103 4.55 18.75 12.96
N CYS A 104 5.61 17.94 12.94
CA CYS A 104 6.27 17.47 14.16
C CYS A 104 7.68 18.07 14.29
N ARG A 105 8.25 17.96 15.48
CA ARG A 105 9.67 18.29 15.69
C ARG A 105 10.53 17.24 14.99
N VAL A 106 11.73 17.62 14.55
CA VAL A 106 12.61 16.73 13.77
C VAL A 106 12.92 15.45 14.55
N GLU A 107 13.12 15.54 15.87
CA GLU A 107 13.38 14.40 16.74
C GLU A 107 12.17 13.47 16.98
N GLN A 108 10.96 13.86 16.55
CA GLN A 108 9.74 13.06 16.63
C GLN A 108 9.39 12.40 15.29
N ALA A 109 10.16 12.64 14.22
CA ALA A 109 9.94 12.00 12.94
C ALA A 109 10.37 10.54 13.02
N GLU A 110 9.40 9.62 12.93
CA GLU A 110 9.61 8.18 13.06
C GLU A 110 9.10 7.45 11.82
N PRO A 111 9.73 6.33 11.41
CA PRO A 111 9.22 5.49 10.35
C PRO A 111 7.96 4.73 10.78
N THR A 112 7.05 4.48 9.84
CA THR A 112 5.89 3.62 10.09
C THR A 112 6.33 2.16 10.19
N TYR A 113 6.06 1.52 11.33
CA TYR A 113 6.29 0.08 11.54
C TYR A 113 4.98 -0.69 11.38
N LEU A 114 4.83 -1.41 10.26
CA LEU A 114 3.62 -2.20 9.95
C LEU A 114 3.69 -3.66 10.44
N ARG A 115 4.84 -4.09 10.98
CA ARG A 115 5.00 -5.42 11.59
C ARG A 115 5.03 -5.28 13.11
N ASN A 116 4.06 -5.88 13.78
CA ASN A 116 4.08 -6.02 15.24
C ASN A 116 4.70 -7.34 15.71
N GLU A 117 4.80 -8.34 14.83
CA GLU A 117 5.30 -9.66 15.17
C GLU A 117 6.66 -9.93 14.52
N VAL A 118 7.65 -10.19 15.37
CA VAL A 118 8.96 -10.72 14.94
C VAL A 118 8.80 -12.23 14.83
N THR A 119 8.45 -12.74 13.64
CA THR A 119 8.34 -14.18 13.36
C THR A 119 9.73 -14.83 13.27
N TRP A 120 10.48 -14.83 14.37
CA TRP A 120 11.61 -15.74 14.54
C TRP A 120 11.07 -17.12 14.93
N LYS A 121 10.75 -17.96 13.95
CA LYS A 121 10.72 -19.41 14.19
C LYS A 121 12.16 -19.90 14.27
N LYS A 122 12.63 -20.25 15.47
CA LYS A 122 13.87 -21.03 15.63
C LYS A 122 13.77 -22.26 14.73
N LEU A 123 14.80 -22.49 13.91
CA LEU A 123 14.96 -23.74 13.19
C LEU A 123 14.96 -24.89 14.21
N PRO A 124 14.10 -25.91 14.08
CA PRO A 124 14.18 -27.08 14.94
C PRO A 124 15.50 -27.82 14.63
N GLY A 125 16.32 -28.08 15.65
CA GLY A 125 17.51 -28.92 15.52
C GLY A 125 18.88 -28.31 15.86
N ARG A 126 18.95 -27.26 16.69
CA ARG A 126 20.21 -26.88 17.36
C ARG A 126 20.00 -26.69 18.86
N GLU A 127 20.14 -27.79 19.60
CA GLU A 127 20.72 -27.77 20.95
C GLU A 127 22.24 -27.93 20.83
#